data_AF-A0A967JQD6-F1
#
_entry.id   AF-A0A967JQD6-F1
#
_cell.length_a   1.000
_cell.length_b   1.000
_cell.length_c   1.000
_cell.angle_alpha   90.00
_cell.angle_beta   90.00
_cell.angle_gamma   90.00
#
_symmetry.space_group_name_H-M   'P 1'
#
loop_
_entity.id
_entity.type
_entity.pdbx_description
1 polymer ?
#
loop_
_entity_poly.entity_id
_entity_poly.type
_entity_poly.pdbx_seq_one_letter_code
_entity_poly.pdbx_strand_id
1 'polypeptide(L)'
;MKRSASSRDPQSPGASGASPEAAGSDPGGDRAALAESRRRLHVAEPTARRESILKSGLKSLLRSVDIYILRMLPRGVDVSHDLRQVVPSQRFELILDVGANVGQSTRRYLRDFPRARIISFEPCGRLFAKLEATFAGMPRVTCERLALSSSEGDATLLRTRDPMMHHLAVGGEDDAPGGVAGVEQVLVTTVDHYCERNGVEHIDFLKIDTEGHDFEVIVGAERMLSEGRVTALQCECSVSPENTFHVGFDAVRSHLEIKGYRLFGIYEQVPEWIRGAP
;
A
#
# COMPACT_ATOMS: atom_id res chain seq x y z
N MET A 1 -24.33 -43.58 -32.69
CA MET A 1 -23.49 -44.75 -33.03
C MET A 1 -22.22 -44.70 -32.19
N LYS A 2 -22.11 -45.59 -31.19
CA LYS A 2 -21.02 -46.56 -30.92
C LYS A 2 -19.69 -45.96 -30.43
N ARG A 3 -19.39 -46.02 -29.12
CA ARG A 3 -18.64 -47.06 -28.32
C ARG A 3 -17.17 -46.60 -28.13
N SER A 4 -16.42 -46.77 -27.04
CA SER A 4 -16.42 -47.60 -25.80
C SER A 4 -15.33 -47.00 -24.85
N ALA A 5 -15.48 -46.78 -23.55
CA ALA A 5 -15.64 -47.68 -22.38
C ALA A 5 -14.42 -48.59 -22.04
N SER A 6 -13.83 -48.40 -20.85
CA SER A 6 -13.24 -49.40 -19.91
C SER A 6 -12.33 -48.68 -18.88
N SER A 7 -12.74 -48.28 -17.67
CA SER A 7 -13.01 -49.03 -16.42
C SER A 7 -11.88 -49.94 -15.90
N ARG A 8 -11.34 -49.65 -14.70
CA ARG A 8 -11.31 -50.53 -13.51
C ARG A 8 -10.52 -49.88 -12.34
N ASP A 9 -11.18 -49.88 -11.19
CA ASP A 9 -10.70 -49.68 -9.81
C ASP A 9 -11.09 -50.97 -9.03
N PRO A 10 -10.83 -51.14 -7.71
CA PRO A 10 -9.56 -51.27 -6.99
C PRO A 10 -9.53 -52.58 -6.16
N GLN A 11 -8.37 -53.06 -5.65
CA GLN A 11 -8.35 -54.09 -4.59
C GLN A 11 -7.16 -53.95 -3.63
N SER A 12 -7.50 -53.85 -2.33
CA SER A 12 -6.78 -54.39 -1.17
C SER A 12 -7.85 -55.09 -0.31
N PRO A 13 -7.56 -56.18 0.44
CA PRO A 13 -6.92 -56.04 1.75
C PRO A 13 -6.06 -57.26 2.21
N GLY A 14 -5.29 -57.09 3.28
CA GLY A 14 -4.64 -58.21 3.96
C GLY A 14 -4.15 -57.83 5.36
N ALA A 15 -4.88 -58.28 6.38
CA ALA A 15 -4.50 -58.20 7.79
C ALA A 15 -3.96 -59.56 8.26
N SER A 16 -2.92 -59.57 9.09
CA SER A 16 -2.58 -60.71 9.94
C SER A 16 -1.91 -60.20 11.21
N GLY A 17 -2.49 -60.54 12.37
CA GLY A 17 -1.97 -60.19 13.68
C GLY A 17 -0.93 -61.17 14.21
N ALA A 18 -0.25 -60.75 15.28
CA ALA A 18 0.17 -61.58 16.40
C ALA A 18 0.72 -60.67 17.52
N SER A 19 0.13 -60.78 18.71
CA SER A 19 0.79 -60.62 20.02
C SER A 19 0.95 -62.05 20.59
N PRO A 20 1.87 -62.39 21.52
CA PRO A 20 2.00 -61.73 22.83
C PRO A 20 3.43 -61.71 23.42
N GLU A 21 3.63 -60.99 24.52
CA GLU A 21 4.08 -61.54 25.81
C GLU A 21 4.36 -60.43 26.82
N ALA A 22 3.90 -60.67 28.05
CA ALA A 22 4.04 -59.80 29.21
C ALA A 22 5.20 -60.27 30.08
N ALA A 23 5.93 -59.32 30.67
CA ALA A 23 6.76 -59.57 31.84
C ALA A 23 6.62 -58.39 32.81
N GLY A 24 6.13 -58.68 34.02
CA GLY A 24 5.94 -57.69 35.07
C GLY A 24 7.22 -57.35 35.82
N SER A 25 7.21 -56.19 36.48
CA SER A 25 7.91 -55.96 37.75
C SER A 25 7.19 -54.86 38.54
N ASP A 26 7.20 -55.05 39.86
CA ASP A 26 6.48 -54.37 40.94
C ASP A 26 7.10 -52.99 41.30
N PRO A 27 6.74 -52.32 42.42
CA PRO A 27 5.99 -51.07 42.46
C PRO A 27 6.85 -49.88 42.96
N GLY A 28 6.42 -48.63 42.74
CA GLY A 28 6.89 -47.51 43.59
C GLY A 28 7.68 -46.37 42.94
N GLY A 29 7.77 -46.28 41.61
CA GLY A 29 8.39 -45.14 40.94
C GLY A 29 7.50 -43.89 40.78
N ASP A 30 6.18 -44.03 40.90
CA ASP A 30 5.26 -43.10 40.23
C ASP A 30 4.66 -41.99 41.12
N ARG A 31 5.05 -41.91 42.40
CA ARG A 31 4.64 -40.79 43.28
C ARG A 31 5.63 -39.62 43.28
N ALA A 32 6.89 -39.86 42.90
CA ALA A 32 7.90 -38.81 42.79
C ALA A 32 7.80 -38.04 41.46
N ALA A 33 7.57 -38.74 40.34
CA ALA A 33 7.46 -38.13 39.01
C ALA A 33 6.20 -37.26 38.83
N LEU A 34 5.07 -37.65 39.45
CA LEU A 34 3.86 -36.82 39.49
C LEU A 34 3.98 -35.62 40.46
N ALA A 35 4.77 -35.74 41.54
CA ALA A 35 5.04 -34.62 42.45
C ALA A 35 5.96 -33.57 41.82
N GLU A 36 6.89 -33.99 40.97
CA GLU A 36 7.81 -33.10 40.26
C GLU A 36 7.16 -32.43 39.03
N SER A 37 6.24 -33.13 38.36
CA SER A 37 5.40 -32.56 37.30
C SER A 37 4.34 -31.58 37.83
N ARG A 38 3.80 -31.78 39.04
CA ARG A 38 2.93 -30.81 39.72
C ARG A 38 3.67 -29.61 40.33
N ARG A 39 4.96 -29.74 40.64
CA ARG A 39 5.81 -28.60 41.11
C ARG A 39 6.23 -27.65 39.99
N ARG A 40 6.20 -28.09 38.72
CA ARG A 40 6.52 -27.22 37.57
C ARG A 40 5.34 -26.43 37.01
N LEU A 41 4.13 -26.60 37.56
CA LEU A 41 2.91 -25.96 37.05
C LEU A 41 2.47 -24.69 37.78
N HIS A 42 3.18 -24.23 38.81
CA HIS A 42 2.78 -23.05 39.60
C HIS A 42 3.96 -22.15 40.01
N VAL A 43 4.72 -21.68 39.02
CA VAL A 43 5.43 -20.40 39.14
C VAL A 43 5.32 -19.68 37.81
N ALA A 44 4.12 -19.16 37.49
CA ALA A 44 4.07 -17.99 36.62
C ALA A 44 4.80 -16.89 37.39
N GLU A 45 5.96 -16.46 36.87
CA GLU A 45 6.86 -15.55 37.57
C GLU A 45 6.10 -14.31 38.08
N PRO A 46 6.35 -13.85 39.33
CA PRO A 46 5.69 -12.68 39.93
C PRO A 46 5.77 -11.41 39.06
N THR A 47 6.77 -11.34 38.19
CA THR A 47 7.03 -10.31 37.18
C THR A 47 5.91 -10.19 36.15
N ALA A 48 5.48 -11.30 35.53
CA ALA A 48 4.47 -11.30 34.48
C ALA A 48 3.09 -10.82 34.97
N ARG A 49 2.73 -11.19 36.21
CA ARG A 49 1.48 -10.74 36.85
C ARG A 49 1.54 -9.26 37.22
N ARG A 50 2.68 -8.78 37.74
CA ARG A 50 2.90 -7.35 38.02
C ARG A 50 2.85 -6.50 36.74
N GLU A 51 3.46 -6.96 35.66
CA GLU A 51 3.39 -6.26 34.36
C GLU A 51 1.97 -6.17 33.81
N SER A 52 1.19 -7.25 33.92
CA SER A 52 -0.21 -7.29 33.48
C SER A 52 -1.07 -6.26 34.23
N ILE A 53 -0.88 -6.17 35.55
CA ILE A 53 -1.58 -5.21 36.41
C ILE A 53 -1.13 -3.77 36.10
N LEU A 54 0.17 -3.55 35.88
CA LEU A 54 0.69 -2.24 35.50
C LEU A 54 0.15 -1.77 34.13
N LYS A 55 0.15 -2.67 33.13
CA LYS A 55 -0.36 -2.39 31.78
C LYS A 55 -1.86 -2.10 31.78
N SER A 56 -2.64 -2.81 32.60
CA SER A 56 -4.09 -2.56 32.73
C SER A 56 -4.39 -1.26 33.49
N GLY A 57 -3.66 -0.98 34.58
CA GLY A 57 -3.74 0.29 35.30
C GLY A 57 -3.38 1.49 34.42
N LEU A 58 -2.29 1.39 33.64
CA LEU A 58 -1.87 2.44 32.70
C LEU A 58 -2.92 2.65 31.59
N LYS A 59 -3.47 1.58 31.01
CA LYS A 59 -4.55 1.69 30.03
C LYS A 59 -5.80 2.34 30.61
N SER A 60 -6.15 2.04 31.86
CA SER A 60 -7.30 2.65 32.54
C SER A 60 -7.08 4.14 32.82
N LEU A 61 -5.87 4.51 33.24
CA LEU A 61 -5.49 5.91 33.46
C LEU A 61 -5.52 6.71 32.16
N LEU A 62 -4.96 6.14 31.08
CA LEU A 62 -4.99 6.77 29.76
C LEU A 62 -6.42 6.95 29.25
N ARG A 63 -7.29 5.95 29.41
CA ARG A 63 -8.71 6.08 29.06
C ARG A 63 -9.45 7.13 29.88
N SER A 64 -9.06 7.35 31.14
CA SER A 64 -9.66 8.39 31.98
C SER A 64 -9.35 9.82 31.54
N VAL A 65 -8.37 9.98 30.63
CA VAL A 65 -8.02 11.24 29.97
C VAL A 65 -8.23 11.15 28.45
N ASP A 66 -9.15 10.28 28.01
CA ASP A 66 -9.50 10.05 26.60
C ASP A 66 -8.35 9.62 25.67
N ILE A 67 -7.28 9.02 26.24
CA ILE A 67 -6.19 8.41 25.49
C ILE A 67 -6.46 6.91 25.32
N TYR A 68 -6.61 6.49 24.07
CA TYR A 68 -6.86 5.09 23.70
C TYR A 68 -5.60 4.44 23.13
N ILE A 69 -5.08 3.41 23.81
CA ILE A 69 -4.03 2.55 23.24
C ILE A 69 -4.70 1.51 22.35
N LEU A 70 -4.60 1.70 21.04
CA LEU A 70 -5.03 0.73 20.04
C LEU A 70 -3.91 -0.28 19.77
N ARG A 71 -4.29 -1.56 19.64
CA ARG A 71 -3.34 -2.65 19.35
C ARG A 71 -2.95 -2.69 17.86
N MET A 72 -3.84 -2.20 17.01
CA MET A 72 -3.66 -1.99 15.57
C MET A 72 -4.26 -0.63 15.23
N LEU A 73 -3.66 0.06 14.25
CA LEU A 73 -4.27 1.28 13.73
C LEU A 73 -5.57 0.92 12.98
N PRO A 74 -6.63 1.75 13.09
CA PRO A 74 -7.79 1.61 12.21
C PRO A 74 -7.34 1.73 10.74
N ARG A 75 -8.01 0.99 9.84
CA ARG A 75 -7.78 1.15 8.40
C ARG A 75 -8.11 2.58 7.96
N GLY A 76 -7.37 3.10 7.00
CA GLY A 76 -7.52 4.46 6.50
C GLY A 76 -6.66 5.50 7.25
N VAL A 77 -5.89 5.08 8.27
CA VAL A 77 -5.00 5.98 9.03
C VAL A 77 -3.60 6.04 8.43
N ASP A 78 -3.05 4.90 8.02
CA ASP A 78 -1.69 4.80 7.48
C ASP A 78 -1.64 3.79 6.34
N VAL A 79 -1.51 4.28 5.11
CA VAL A 79 -1.52 3.45 3.90
C VAL A 79 -0.42 2.39 3.93
N SER A 80 0.76 2.71 4.43
CA SER A 80 1.88 1.76 4.50
C SER A 80 1.62 0.63 5.52
N HIS A 81 0.97 0.94 6.64
CA HIS A 81 0.50 -0.04 7.61
C HIS A 81 -0.55 -0.96 7.02
N ASP A 82 -1.55 -0.38 6.36
CA ASP A 82 -2.66 -1.13 5.77
C ASP A 82 -2.20 -2.02 4.62
N LEU A 83 -1.28 -1.55 3.77
CA LEU A 83 -0.65 -2.36 2.72
C LEU A 83 0.03 -3.61 3.30
N ARG A 84 0.81 -3.47 4.37
CA ARG A 84 1.45 -4.62 5.03
C ARG A 84 0.45 -5.59 5.67
N GLN A 85 -0.76 -5.15 5.97
CA GLN A 85 -1.81 -6.00 6.52
C GLN A 85 -2.61 -6.72 5.44
N VAL A 86 -2.94 -6.02 4.35
CA VAL A 86 -3.79 -6.54 3.26
C VAL A 86 -3.00 -7.46 2.33
N VAL A 87 -1.72 -7.17 2.08
CA VAL A 87 -0.83 -8.00 1.27
C VAL A 87 0.43 -8.40 2.06
N PRO A 88 0.30 -9.18 3.15
CA PRO A 88 1.40 -9.44 4.09
C PRO A 88 2.58 -10.22 3.50
N SER A 89 2.37 -10.93 2.38
CA SER A 89 3.42 -11.63 1.65
C SER A 89 4.17 -10.75 0.66
N GLN A 90 3.65 -9.57 0.33
CA GLN A 90 4.27 -8.68 -0.66
C GLN A 90 5.55 -8.07 -0.10
N ARG A 91 6.63 -8.18 -0.89
CA ARG A 91 7.85 -7.44 -0.64
C ARG A 91 7.79 -6.18 -1.48
N PHE A 92 7.63 -5.03 -0.83
CA PHE A 92 7.67 -3.74 -1.51
C PHE A 92 9.13 -3.41 -1.88
N GLU A 93 9.50 -3.68 -3.13
CA GLU A 93 10.84 -3.50 -3.70
C GLU A 93 10.91 -2.31 -4.66
N LEU A 94 9.83 -1.99 -5.37
CA LEU A 94 9.73 -0.80 -6.22
C LEU A 94 8.45 -0.01 -5.95
N ILE A 95 8.63 1.28 -5.68
CA ILE A 95 7.56 2.26 -5.50
C ILE A 95 7.72 3.35 -6.55
N LEU A 96 6.64 3.70 -7.24
CA LEU A 96 6.56 4.92 -8.03
C LEU A 96 5.77 5.97 -7.25
N ASP A 97 6.35 7.15 -7.09
CA ASP A 97 5.77 8.31 -6.40
C ASP A 97 5.53 9.42 -7.42
N VAL A 98 4.33 9.45 -7.99
CA VAL A 98 3.95 10.38 -9.05
C VAL A 98 3.36 11.66 -8.44
N GLY A 99 3.92 12.81 -8.83
CA GLY A 99 3.69 14.09 -8.16
C GLY A 99 4.39 14.12 -6.80
N ALA A 100 5.70 13.93 -6.81
CA ALA A 100 6.50 13.79 -5.59
C ALA A 100 6.75 15.13 -4.88
N ASN A 101 6.52 16.28 -5.52
CA ASN A 101 6.74 17.62 -4.98
C ASN A 101 8.17 17.78 -4.43
N VAL A 102 8.34 17.95 -3.11
CA VAL A 102 9.65 18.02 -2.45
C VAL A 102 10.00 16.75 -1.69
N GLY A 103 9.25 15.66 -1.89
CA GLY A 103 9.60 14.32 -1.42
C GLY A 103 8.97 13.89 -0.10
N GLN A 104 7.85 14.48 0.32
CA GLN A 104 7.21 14.16 1.59
C GLN A 104 6.81 12.66 1.67
N SER A 105 6.12 12.17 0.64
CA SER A 105 5.74 10.77 0.45
C SER A 105 6.96 9.87 0.29
N THR A 106 7.90 10.22 -0.60
CA THR A 106 9.18 9.50 -0.77
C THR A 106 9.89 9.26 0.57
N ARG A 107 10.03 10.29 1.41
CA ARG A 107 10.69 10.18 2.73
C ARG A 107 9.95 9.23 3.67
N ARG A 108 8.62 9.27 3.67
CA ARG A 108 7.77 8.34 4.42
C ARG A 108 7.99 6.90 3.94
N TYR A 109 7.97 6.67 2.64
CA TYR A 109 8.13 5.33 2.06
C TYR A 109 9.52 4.74 2.28
N LEU A 110 10.60 5.53 2.30
CA LEU A 110 11.94 5.06 2.67
C LEU A 110 11.99 4.50 4.11
N ARG A 111 11.20 5.08 5.03
CA ARG A 111 11.08 4.62 6.42
C ARG A 111 10.20 3.37 6.49
N ASP A 112 9.06 3.40 5.81
CA ASP A 112 8.01 2.38 5.97
C ASP A 112 8.28 1.12 5.15
N PHE A 113 9.05 1.24 4.06
CA PHE A 113 9.46 0.15 3.18
C PHE A 113 10.99 0.15 3.03
N PRO A 114 11.73 -0.36 4.03
CA PRO A 114 13.19 -0.23 4.10
C PRO A 114 13.96 -1.04 3.04
N ARG A 115 13.28 -1.75 2.13
CA ARG A 115 13.89 -2.44 0.98
C ARG A 115 13.52 -1.80 -0.35
N ALA A 116 12.56 -0.87 -0.36
CA ALA A 116 12.07 -0.27 -1.58
C ALA A 116 13.13 0.64 -2.21
N ARG A 117 13.25 0.52 -3.52
CA ARG A 117 13.69 1.58 -4.40
C ARG A 117 12.48 2.44 -4.74
N ILE A 118 12.67 3.75 -4.83
CA ILE A 118 11.61 4.71 -5.11
C ILE A 118 12.01 5.51 -6.34
N ILE A 119 11.12 5.59 -7.32
CA ILE A 119 11.26 6.50 -8.46
C ILE A 119 10.20 7.59 -8.27
N SER A 120 10.68 8.82 -8.12
CA SER A 120 9.86 9.98 -7.75
C SER A 120 9.77 10.94 -8.93
N PHE A 121 8.56 11.18 -9.42
CA PHE A 121 8.31 12.02 -10.59
C PHE A 121 7.82 13.40 -10.15
N GLU A 122 8.51 14.45 -10.57
CA GLU A 122 8.12 15.84 -10.31
C GLU A 122 8.44 16.73 -11.53
N PRO A 123 7.44 17.20 -12.29
CA PRO A 123 7.67 17.96 -13.50
C PRO A 123 8.13 19.41 -13.25
N CYS A 124 7.74 20.05 -12.14
CA CYS A 124 8.11 21.44 -11.87
C CYS A 124 9.60 21.56 -11.55
N GLY A 125 10.36 22.27 -12.38
CA GLY A 125 11.82 22.39 -12.23
C GLY A 125 12.25 22.93 -10.86
N ARG A 126 11.48 23.85 -10.26
CA ARG A 126 11.78 24.39 -8.92
C ARG A 126 11.57 23.35 -7.82
N LEU A 127 10.52 22.54 -7.91
CA LEU A 127 10.23 21.50 -6.91
C LEU A 127 11.17 20.31 -7.11
N PHE A 128 11.37 19.90 -8.37
CA PHE A 128 12.34 18.89 -8.76
C PHE A 128 13.75 19.20 -8.23
N ALA A 129 14.24 20.43 -8.37
CA ALA A 129 15.57 20.79 -7.84
C ALA A 129 15.66 20.60 -6.31
N LYS A 130 14.56 20.83 -5.57
CA LYS A 130 14.51 20.56 -4.12
C LYS A 130 14.40 19.07 -3.82
N LEU A 131 13.63 18.33 -4.61
CA LEU A 131 13.49 16.88 -4.52
C LEU A 131 14.85 16.20 -4.71
N GLU A 132 15.56 16.55 -5.79
CA GLU A 132 16.89 16.05 -6.12
C GLU A 132 17.89 16.40 -5.01
N ALA A 133 17.93 17.65 -4.55
CA ALA A 133 18.78 18.06 -3.44
C ALA A 133 18.47 17.31 -2.14
N THR A 134 17.20 17.01 -1.87
CA THR A 134 16.76 16.30 -0.66
C THR A 134 17.23 14.86 -0.63
N PHE A 135 17.29 14.21 -1.79
CA PHE A 135 17.66 12.80 -1.90
C PHE A 135 19.03 12.58 -2.57
N ALA A 136 19.82 13.64 -2.71
CA ALA A 136 21.18 13.57 -3.21
C ALA A 136 22.00 12.55 -2.39
N GLY A 137 22.62 11.61 -3.09
CA GLY A 137 23.42 10.54 -2.47
C GLY A 137 22.60 9.41 -1.84
N MET A 138 21.27 9.37 -2.01
CA MET A 138 20.45 8.23 -1.60
C MET A 138 20.29 7.23 -2.76
N PRO A 139 21.04 6.11 -2.79
CA PRO A 139 21.07 5.20 -3.96
C PRO A 139 19.76 4.46 -4.23
N ARG A 140 18.80 4.54 -3.30
CA ARG A 140 17.47 3.93 -3.45
C ARG A 140 16.43 4.90 -4.01
N VAL A 141 16.77 6.16 -4.24
CA VAL A 141 15.85 7.15 -4.78
C VAL A 141 16.36 7.60 -6.15
N THR A 142 15.49 7.51 -7.15
CA THR A 142 15.68 8.12 -8.46
C THR A 142 14.67 9.24 -8.60
N CYS A 143 15.12 10.44 -8.95
CA CYS A 143 14.24 11.58 -9.19
C CYS A 143 14.13 11.80 -10.70
N GLU A 144 12.91 11.90 -11.22
CA GLU A 144 12.62 12.10 -12.65
C GLU A 144 11.88 13.42 -12.85
N ARG A 145 12.42 14.30 -13.70
CA ARG A 145 11.76 15.55 -14.08
C ARG A 145 10.83 15.31 -15.27
N LEU A 146 9.79 14.54 -15.02
CA LEU A 146 8.78 14.12 -16.01
C LEU A 146 7.40 14.25 -15.40
N ALA A 147 6.41 14.62 -16.22
CA ALA A 147 5.01 14.39 -15.91
C ALA A 147 4.60 13.02 -16.44
N LEU A 148 3.72 12.33 -15.71
CA LEU A 148 3.05 11.13 -16.21
C LEU A 148 1.62 11.48 -16.61
N SER A 149 1.14 10.92 -17.72
CA SER A 149 -0.18 11.17 -18.29
C SER A 149 -0.64 9.96 -19.12
N SER A 150 -1.75 10.10 -19.85
CA SER A 150 -2.31 9.10 -20.76
C SER A 150 -1.60 9.02 -22.11
N SER A 151 -0.79 10.01 -22.47
CA SER A 151 0.00 10.04 -23.70
C SER A 151 1.36 10.71 -23.52
N GLU A 152 2.31 10.38 -24.40
CA GLU A 152 3.61 11.04 -24.47
C GLU A 152 3.55 12.40 -25.17
N GLY A 153 4.50 13.28 -24.88
CA GLY A 153 4.65 14.56 -25.58
C GLY A 153 5.20 15.67 -24.70
N ASP A 154 4.95 16.90 -25.11
CA ASP A 154 5.20 18.11 -24.32
C ASP A 154 3.87 18.61 -23.73
N ALA A 155 3.90 19.11 -22.51
CA ALA A 155 2.76 19.77 -21.89
C ALA A 155 3.19 21.04 -21.17
N THR A 156 2.21 21.90 -20.93
CA THR A 156 2.39 23.16 -20.24
C THR A 156 1.99 23.01 -18.77
N LEU A 157 2.95 23.14 -17.87
CA LEU A 157 2.70 23.18 -16.44
C LEU A 157 2.41 24.62 -15.99
N LEU A 158 1.21 24.83 -15.47
CA LEU A 158 0.74 26.08 -14.89
C LEU A 158 1.04 26.07 -13.39
N ARG A 159 2.03 26.86 -12.99
CA ARG A 159 2.38 27.02 -11.58
C ARG A 159 1.46 28.05 -10.95
N THR A 160 0.83 27.71 -9.85
CA THR A 160 0.06 28.65 -9.03
C THR A 160 0.92 29.18 -7.88
N ARG A 161 0.37 30.08 -7.06
CA ARG A 161 1.09 30.58 -5.88
C ARG A 161 1.25 29.51 -4.80
N ASP A 162 0.34 28.54 -4.78
CA ASP A 162 0.41 27.37 -3.91
C ASP A 162 1.10 26.21 -4.66
N PRO A 163 2.28 25.75 -4.21
CA PRO A 163 2.95 24.62 -4.83
C PRO A 163 2.17 23.29 -4.76
N MET A 164 1.12 23.22 -3.94
CA MET A 164 0.18 22.09 -3.87
C MET A 164 -0.98 22.24 -4.85
N MET A 165 -0.95 23.21 -5.77
CA MET A 165 -2.02 23.37 -6.77
C MET A 165 -1.43 23.69 -8.14
N HIS A 166 -0.29 23.10 -8.47
CA HIS A 166 0.23 23.17 -9.83
C HIS A 166 -0.66 22.34 -10.76
N HIS A 167 -0.97 22.87 -11.95
CA HIS A 167 -1.88 22.22 -12.88
C HIS A 167 -1.16 21.90 -14.20
N LEU A 168 -1.36 20.69 -14.73
CA LEU A 168 -0.80 20.25 -16.01
C LEU A 168 -1.83 20.43 -17.13
N ALA A 169 -1.53 21.31 -18.09
CA ALA A 169 -2.35 21.57 -19.26
C ALA A 169 -1.76 20.82 -20.47
N VAL A 170 -2.49 19.82 -20.97
CA VAL A 170 -2.10 19.04 -22.15
C VAL A 170 -2.83 19.58 -23.37
N GLY A 171 -2.15 20.41 -24.17
CA GLY A 171 -2.65 20.86 -25.49
C GLY A 171 -3.20 22.29 -25.60
N GLY A 172 -2.98 23.19 -24.63
CA GLY A 172 -3.39 24.60 -24.75
C GLY A 172 -3.45 25.36 -23.42
N GLU A 173 -3.83 26.64 -23.47
CA GLU A 173 -3.96 27.53 -22.31
C GLU A 173 -5.18 27.16 -21.46
N ASP A 174 -5.01 26.24 -20.50
CA ASP A 174 -6.01 26.02 -19.45
C ASP A 174 -5.91 27.12 -18.38
N ASP A 175 -7.04 27.52 -17.80
CA ASP A 175 -7.05 28.43 -16.64
C ASP A 175 -6.75 27.63 -15.37
N ALA A 176 -5.59 27.84 -14.75
CA ALA A 176 -5.26 27.17 -13.49
C ALA A 176 -6.11 27.68 -12.31
N PRO A 177 -6.74 26.79 -11.51
CA PRO A 177 -7.44 27.18 -10.29
C PRO A 177 -6.51 27.96 -9.35
N GLY A 178 -6.93 29.16 -8.90
CA GLY A 178 -6.13 30.00 -8.00
C GLY A 178 -5.14 30.95 -8.68
N GLY A 179 -5.09 30.97 -10.02
CA GLY A 179 -4.35 31.94 -10.83
C GLY A 179 -2.90 31.54 -11.14
N VAL A 180 -2.45 31.87 -12.35
CA VAL A 180 -1.13 31.50 -12.88
C VAL A 180 -0.04 32.42 -12.30
N ALA A 181 0.88 31.83 -11.54
CA ALA A 181 2.11 32.46 -11.04
C ALA A 181 3.31 32.23 -12.00
N GLY A 182 3.22 31.25 -12.90
CA GLY A 182 4.19 31.04 -13.96
C GLY A 182 3.84 29.85 -14.84
N VAL A 183 4.50 29.76 -16.01
CA VAL A 183 4.29 28.71 -17.00
C VAL A 183 5.61 28.02 -17.29
N GLU A 184 5.61 26.69 -17.39
CA GLU A 184 6.80 25.88 -17.62
C GLU A 184 6.48 24.76 -18.62
N GLN A 185 7.32 24.55 -19.63
CA GLN A 185 7.18 23.38 -20.50
C GLN A 185 7.82 22.15 -19.85
N VAL A 186 7.09 21.05 -19.87
CA VAL A 186 7.49 19.80 -19.23
C VAL A 186 7.32 18.63 -20.19
N LEU A 187 8.23 17.66 -20.08
CA LEU A 187 8.14 16.41 -20.82
C LEU A 187 7.13 15.49 -20.15
N VAL A 188 6.31 14.86 -20.98
CA VAL A 188 5.25 13.93 -20.57
C VAL A 188 5.53 12.56 -21.14
N THR A 189 5.34 11.54 -20.32
CA THR A 189 5.32 10.14 -20.77
C THR A 189 4.20 9.38 -20.06
N THR A 190 4.02 8.10 -20.37
CA THR A 190 3.06 7.24 -19.68
C THR A 190 3.76 6.32 -18.70
N VAL A 191 3.04 5.78 -17.72
CA VAL A 191 3.59 4.74 -16.82
C VAL A 191 4.04 3.54 -17.64
N ASP A 192 3.24 3.12 -18.64
CA ASP A 192 3.54 1.98 -19.49
C ASP A 192 4.83 2.16 -20.29
N HIS A 193 5.00 3.31 -20.95
CA HIS A 193 6.19 3.61 -21.75
C HIS A 193 7.43 3.80 -20.87
N TYR A 194 7.31 4.50 -19.73
CA TYR A 194 8.41 4.61 -18.77
C TYR A 194 8.86 3.23 -18.30
N CYS A 195 7.91 2.34 -17.96
CA CYS A 195 8.23 0.99 -17.49
C CYS A 195 8.90 0.15 -18.57
N GLU A 196 8.39 0.20 -19.81
CA GLU A 196 9.00 -0.50 -20.95
C GLU A 196 10.43 -0.03 -21.20
N ARG A 197 10.65 1.29 -21.29
CA ARG A 197 11.96 1.88 -21.58
C ARG A 197 13.00 1.59 -20.49
N ASN A 198 12.58 1.50 -19.23
CA ASN A 198 13.46 1.29 -18.09
C ASN A 198 13.54 -0.18 -17.61
N GLY A 199 12.88 -1.11 -18.32
CA GLY A 199 12.85 -2.52 -17.93
C GLY A 199 12.18 -2.77 -16.57
N VAL A 200 11.19 -1.95 -16.22
CA VAL A 200 10.38 -2.14 -15.01
C VAL A 200 9.30 -3.18 -15.31
N GLU A 201 9.48 -4.36 -14.76
CA GLU A 201 8.53 -5.46 -14.98
C GLU A 201 7.32 -5.42 -14.06
N HIS A 202 7.47 -4.82 -12.87
CA HIS A 202 6.46 -4.81 -11.80
C HIS A 202 6.62 -3.59 -10.88
N ILE A 203 5.50 -3.04 -10.43
CA ILE A 203 5.40 -1.94 -9.47
C ILE A 203 4.67 -2.46 -8.22
N ASP A 204 5.32 -2.42 -7.05
CA ASP A 204 4.67 -2.87 -5.82
C ASP A 204 3.69 -1.84 -5.29
N PHE A 205 4.02 -0.56 -5.46
CA PHE A 205 3.12 0.52 -5.09
C PHE A 205 3.24 1.70 -6.04
N LEU A 206 2.12 2.05 -6.67
CA LEU A 206 1.97 3.23 -7.52
C LEU A 206 1.17 4.29 -6.74
N LYS A 207 1.87 5.27 -6.17
CA LYS A 207 1.25 6.48 -5.61
C LYS A 207 1.08 7.47 -6.73
N ILE A 208 -0.13 7.96 -6.91
CA ILE A 208 -0.50 9.06 -7.79
C ILE A 208 -1.12 10.12 -6.90
N ASP A 209 -0.56 11.32 -6.94
CA ASP A 209 -1.26 12.53 -6.49
C ASP A 209 -0.66 13.65 -7.33
N THR A 210 -1.43 14.04 -8.34
CA THR A 210 -1.02 14.94 -9.42
C THR A 210 -1.97 16.13 -9.54
N GLU A 211 -2.61 16.48 -8.42
CA GLU A 211 -3.46 17.66 -8.29
C GLU A 211 -4.50 17.73 -9.43
N GLY A 212 -5.30 16.66 -9.55
CA GLY A 212 -6.40 16.55 -10.52
C GLY A 212 -6.08 15.79 -11.82
N HIS A 213 -4.80 15.49 -12.10
CA HIS A 213 -4.39 14.74 -13.29
C HIS A 213 -4.34 13.21 -13.09
N ASP A 214 -4.79 12.72 -11.94
CA ASP A 214 -4.58 11.35 -11.49
C ASP A 214 -5.16 10.30 -12.44
N PHE A 215 -6.34 10.57 -12.98
CA PHE A 215 -7.03 9.62 -13.87
C PHE A 215 -6.27 9.42 -15.18
N GLU A 216 -5.65 10.46 -15.71
CA GLU A 216 -4.85 10.37 -16.93
C GLU A 216 -3.58 9.55 -16.69
N VAL A 217 -2.97 9.65 -15.50
CA VAL A 217 -1.86 8.75 -15.09
C VAL A 217 -2.33 7.30 -15.04
N ILE A 218 -3.53 7.03 -14.51
CA ILE A 218 -4.13 5.68 -14.46
C ILE A 218 -4.34 5.15 -15.88
N VAL A 219 -4.88 5.97 -16.79
CA VAL A 219 -5.05 5.60 -18.21
C VAL A 219 -3.70 5.34 -18.87
N GLY A 220 -2.66 6.10 -18.53
CA GLY A 220 -1.28 5.87 -18.98
C GLY A 220 -0.60 4.63 -18.39
N ALA A 221 -1.25 3.93 -17.45
CA ALA A 221 -0.78 2.68 -16.85
C ALA A 221 -1.62 1.48 -17.31
N GLU A 222 -2.40 1.61 -18.39
CA GLU A 222 -3.38 0.62 -18.85
C GLU A 222 -2.79 -0.79 -18.97
N ARG A 223 -1.63 -0.94 -19.62
CA ARG A 223 -0.97 -2.25 -19.81
C ARG A 223 -0.46 -2.80 -18.48
N MET A 224 0.25 -2.00 -17.69
CA MET A 224 0.79 -2.44 -16.39
C MET A 224 -0.33 -2.86 -15.43
N LEU A 225 -1.45 -2.14 -15.41
CA LEU A 225 -2.60 -2.48 -14.58
C LEU A 225 -3.33 -3.73 -15.12
N SER A 226 -3.63 -3.79 -16.42
CA SER A 226 -4.35 -4.92 -17.03
C SER A 226 -3.57 -6.24 -17.00
N GLU A 227 -2.24 -6.18 -17.01
CA GLU A 227 -1.37 -7.36 -16.86
C GLU A 227 -1.13 -7.75 -15.38
N GLY A 228 -1.72 -7.02 -14.42
CA GLY A 228 -1.55 -7.30 -12.99
C GLY A 228 -0.13 -7.00 -12.48
N ARG A 229 0.60 -6.11 -13.16
CA ARG A 229 1.99 -5.71 -12.83
C ARG A 229 2.07 -4.54 -11.85
N VAL A 230 0.94 -4.09 -11.31
CA VAL A 230 0.90 -3.12 -10.20
C VAL A 230 0.22 -3.80 -9.01
N THR A 231 0.90 -3.95 -7.87
CA THR A 231 0.29 -4.66 -6.72
C THR A 231 -0.74 -3.79 -6.01
N ALA A 232 -0.40 -2.53 -5.77
CA ALA A 232 -1.29 -1.56 -5.14
C ALA A 232 -1.16 -0.19 -5.82
N LEU A 233 -2.28 0.53 -5.86
CA LEU A 233 -2.38 1.88 -6.38
C LEU A 233 -3.10 2.76 -5.35
N GLN A 234 -2.60 3.99 -5.19
CA GLN A 234 -3.29 5.06 -4.46
C GLN A 234 -3.40 6.26 -5.41
N CYS A 235 -4.57 6.89 -5.46
CA CYS A 235 -4.83 8.09 -6.23
C CYS A 235 -5.83 9.00 -5.50
N GLU A 236 -5.89 10.26 -5.90
CA GLU A 236 -6.91 11.19 -5.45
C GLU A 236 -8.16 11.11 -6.32
N CYS A 237 -9.33 11.25 -5.68
CA CYS A 237 -10.60 11.32 -6.35
C CYS A 237 -11.63 12.02 -5.46
N SER A 238 -12.67 12.55 -6.09
CA SER A 238 -13.76 13.23 -5.41
C SER A 238 -15.05 12.42 -5.44
N VAL A 239 -15.91 12.63 -4.45
CA VAL A 239 -17.30 12.16 -4.47
C VAL A 239 -18.29 13.31 -4.66
N SER A 240 -17.83 14.56 -4.65
CA SER A 240 -18.66 15.73 -4.94
C SER A 240 -18.85 15.90 -6.45
N PRO A 241 -20.09 16.04 -6.93
CA PRO A 241 -20.36 16.36 -8.34
C PRO A 241 -19.93 17.78 -8.72
N GLU A 242 -19.64 18.66 -7.75
CA GLU A 242 -19.20 20.04 -8.00
C GLU A 242 -17.67 20.18 -8.06
N ASN A 243 -16.93 19.15 -7.66
CA ASN A 243 -15.48 19.15 -7.79
C ASN A 243 -15.10 18.92 -9.26
N THR A 244 -14.62 19.96 -9.91
CA THR A 244 -14.14 19.91 -11.30
C THR A 244 -12.62 19.68 -11.40
N PHE A 245 -11.94 19.56 -10.25
CA PHE A 245 -10.49 19.41 -10.17
C PHE A 245 -10.09 17.94 -10.13
N HIS A 246 -10.71 17.16 -9.25
CA HIS A 246 -10.46 15.73 -9.12
C HIS A 246 -11.46 14.90 -9.92
N VAL A 247 -10.98 13.78 -10.46
CA VAL A 247 -11.85 12.78 -11.09
C VAL A 247 -12.85 12.21 -10.08
N GLY A 248 -14.08 11.94 -10.53
CA GLY A 248 -15.09 11.27 -9.71
C GLY A 248 -14.68 9.84 -9.34
N PHE A 249 -14.90 9.46 -8.08
CA PHE A 249 -14.57 8.14 -7.53
C PHE A 249 -15.16 6.98 -8.37
N ASP A 250 -16.38 7.14 -8.90
CA ASP A 250 -17.01 6.11 -9.72
C ASP A 250 -16.24 5.80 -11.01
N ALA A 251 -15.60 6.80 -11.63
CA ALA A 251 -14.80 6.60 -12.83
C ALA A 251 -13.53 5.80 -12.52
N VAL A 252 -12.82 6.18 -11.45
CA VAL A 252 -11.64 5.45 -10.94
C VAL A 252 -12.00 4.01 -10.59
N ARG A 253 -13.06 3.82 -9.77
CA ARG A 253 -13.53 2.50 -9.35
C ARG A 253 -13.83 1.63 -10.56
N SER A 254 -14.64 2.12 -11.49
CA SER A 254 -15.08 1.34 -12.65
C SER A 254 -13.91 0.94 -13.55
N HIS A 255 -12.95 1.85 -13.75
CA HIS A 255 -11.76 1.59 -14.56
C HIS A 255 -10.82 0.55 -13.93
N LEU A 256 -10.65 0.58 -12.61
CA LEU A 256 -9.77 -0.34 -11.88
C LEU A 256 -10.43 -1.70 -11.61
N GLU A 257 -11.73 -1.74 -11.36
CA GLU A 257 -12.46 -2.96 -11.01
C GLU A 257 -12.46 -3.99 -12.15
N ILE A 258 -12.62 -3.54 -13.39
CA ILE A 258 -12.55 -4.39 -14.59
C ILE A 258 -11.15 -5.00 -14.80
N LYS A 259 -10.12 -4.38 -14.23
CA LYS A 259 -8.73 -4.86 -14.23
C LYS A 259 -8.41 -5.74 -13.01
N GLY A 260 -9.41 -6.07 -12.18
CA GLY A 260 -9.25 -6.96 -11.03
C GLY A 260 -8.85 -6.28 -9.72
N TYR A 261 -8.68 -4.95 -9.70
CA TYR A 261 -8.37 -4.22 -8.46
C TYR A 261 -9.60 -4.10 -7.56
N ARG A 262 -9.37 -3.99 -6.25
CA ARG A 262 -10.41 -3.82 -5.23
C ARG A 262 -10.00 -2.75 -4.25
N LEU A 263 -10.94 -1.88 -3.89
CA LEU A 263 -10.73 -0.87 -2.85
C LEU A 263 -10.55 -1.55 -1.49
N PHE A 264 -9.49 -1.20 -0.76
CA PHE A 264 -9.24 -1.71 0.60
C PHE A 264 -9.13 -0.61 1.66
N GLY A 265 -9.01 0.67 1.27
CA GLY A 265 -8.90 1.79 2.20
C GLY A 265 -9.14 3.13 1.51
N ILE A 266 -9.57 4.12 2.30
CA ILE A 266 -9.75 5.52 1.92
C ILE A 266 -8.98 6.34 2.96
N TYR A 267 -8.14 7.26 2.48
CA TYR A 267 -7.17 7.99 3.31
C TYR A 267 -7.39 9.51 3.12
N GLU A 268 -6.89 10.29 4.09
CA GLU A 268 -6.76 11.76 3.95
C GLU A 268 -8.05 12.47 3.53
N GLN A 269 -9.20 11.98 4.03
CA GLN A 269 -10.51 12.51 3.72
C GLN A 269 -10.62 13.97 4.16
N VAL A 270 -10.86 14.86 3.19
CA VAL A 270 -11.15 16.27 3.42
C VAL A 270 -12.63 16.56 3.14
N PRO A 271 -13.27 17.46 3.90
CA PRO A 271 -14.63 17.84 3.60
C PRO A 271 -14.72 18.71 2.35
N GLU A 272 -15.61 18.38 1.42
CA GLU A 272 -15.88 19.14 0.19
C GLU A 272 -17.11 20.05 0.33
N TRP A 273 -17.22 20.76 1.46
CA TRP A 273 -18.39 21.60 1.73
C TRP A 273 -18.44 22.83 0.82
N ILE A 274 -19.52 22.97 0.02
CA ILE A 274 -19.76 24.11 -0.87
C ILE A 274 -19.78 25.46 -0.11
N ARG A 275 -20.24 25.46 1.15
CA ARG A 275 -20.42 26.68 1.97
C ARG A 275 -19.59 26.70 3.25
N GLY A 276 -18.52 25.92 3.30
CA GLY A 276 -17.61 25.85 4.46
C GLY A 276 -18.19 25.15 5.70
N ALA A 277 -19.40 24.59 5.60
CA ALA A 277 -20.05 23.79 6.64
C ALA A 277 -20.98 22.72 6.00
N PRO A 278 -21.27 21.64 6.74
CA PRO A 278 -22.26 20.63 6.37
C PRO A 278 -23.65 21.16 6.03
#